data_AF-A0A6L3F9N4-F1
#
_entry.id   AF-A0A6L3F9N4-F1
#
_cell.length_a   1.000
_cell.length_b   1.000
_cell.length_c   1.000
_cell.angle_alpha   90.00
_cell.angle_beta   90.00
_cell.angle_gamma   90.00
#
_symmetry.space_group_name_H-M   'P 1'
#
loop_
_entity.id
_entity.type
_entity.pdbx_description
1 polymer ?
#
loop_
_entity_poly.entity_id
_entity_poly.type
_entity_poly.pdbx_seq_one_letter_code
_entity_poly.pdbx_strand_id
1 'polypeptide(L)'
;MTKQVRLSPQTRNNWLIDTAVFSGALLSMLTGIYFLYLPSGGLDGGRNTAVGTVILFGRETWENLHAWGGLLMIGAIVVHLIIHWRWIKMTTKRVWQKTCGENCRISRGAWKNIIVDGLIAVSFLVTAVSGLYFYFFTSGGYQGGRNPNWDPDLLFSRPIWDL
;
A
#
# COMPACT_ATOMS: atom_id res chain seq x y z
N MET A 1 -31.92 6.58 -33.82
CA MET A 1 -30.44 6.67 -33.73
C MET A 1 -30.07 6.85 -32.26
N THR A 2 -29.53 5.83 -31.60
CA THR A 2 -29.04 5.94 -30.22
C THR A 2 -27.71 6.68 -30.22
N LYS A 3 -27.65 7.83 -29.53
CA LYS A 3 -26.43 8.63 -29.40
C LYS A 3 -25.41 7.80 -28.60
N GLN A 4 -24.31 7.36 -29.23
CA GLN A 4 -23.24 6.67 -28.51
C GLN A 4 -22.63 7.63 -27.48
N VAL A 5 -22.85 7.35 -26.19
CA VAL A 5 -22.18 8.06 -25.10
C VAL A 5 -20.75 7.56 -25.04
N ARG A 6 -19.79 8.38 -25.47
CA ARG A 6 -18.35 8.09 -25.36
C ARG A 6 -17.75 8.88 -24.21
N LEU A 7 -17.01 8.20 -23.34
CA LEU A 7 -16.25 8.85 -22.26
C LEU A 7 -15.13 9.70 -22.86
N SER A 8 -14.87 10.84 -22.22
CA SER A 8 -13.69 11.65 -22.59
C SER A 8 -12.41 10.84 -22.33
N PRO A 9 -11.34 11.03 -23.12
CA PRO A 9 -10.07 10.35 -22.89
C PRO A 9 -9.50 10.60 -21.49
N GLN A 10 -9.67 11.82 -20.96
CA GLN A 10 -9.23 12.17 -19.61
C GLN A 10 -10.01 11.39 -18.55
N THR A 11 -11.35 11.36 -18.65
CA THR A 11 -12.18 10.59 -17.73
C THR A 11 -11.81 9.11 -17.78
N ARG A 12 -11.65 8.55 -18.98
CA ARG A 12 -11.23 7.16 -19.15
C ARG A 12 -9.89 6.88 -18.49
N ASN A 13 -8.89 7.75 -18.69
CA ASN A 13 -7.57 7.56 -18.09
C ASN A 13 -7.61 7.63 -16.56
N ASN A 14 -8.40 8.56 -15.99
CA ASN A 14 -8.61 8.63 -14.55
C ASN A 14 -9.24 7.32 -14.02
N TRP A 15 -10.29 6.84 -14.69
CA TRP A 15 -10.92 5.57 -14.32
C TRP A 15 -9.96 4.39 -14.40
N LEU A 16 -9.11 4.33 -15.42
CA LEU A 16 -8.13 3.26 -15.57
C LEU A 16 -7.10 3.27 -14.44
N ILE A 17 -6.55 4.44 -14.10
CA ILE A 17 -5.56 4.53 -13.02
C ILE A 17 -6.19 4.23 -11.66
N ASP A 18 -7.40 4.73 -11.40
CA ASP A 18 -8.11 4.47 -10.15
C ASP A 18 -8.47 2.98 -10.00
N THR A 19 -8.85 2.33 -11.10
CA THR A 19 -9.09 0.88 -11.13
C THR A 19 -7.81 0.11 -10.85
N ALA A 20 -6.66 0.52 -11.43
CA ALA A 20 -5.38 -0.14 -11.17
C ALA A 20 -4.96 -0.02 -9.70
N VAL A 21 -5.10 1.17 -9.10
CA VAL A 21 -4.84 1.38 -7.67
C VAL A 21 -5.76 0.51 -6.83
N PHE A 22 -7.08 0.51 -7.11
CA PHE A 22 -8.06 -0.27 -6.37
C PHE A 22 -7.80 -1.79 -6.47
N SER A 23 -7.54 -2.31 -7.66
CA SER A 23 -7.27 -3.74 -7.86
C SER A 23 -5.97 -4.18 -7.18
N GLY A 24 -4.91 -3.39 -7.27
CA GLY A 24 -3.66 -3.67 -6.56
C GLY A 24 -3.83 -3.65 -5.05
N ALA A 25 -4.54 -2.65 -4.52
CA ALA A 25 -4.86 -2.55 -3.10
C ALA A 25 -5.72 -3.71 -2.60
N LEU A 26 -6.76 -4.08 -3.36
CA LEU A 26 -7.64 -5.19 -3.03
C LEU A 26 -6.87 -6.52 -3.01
N LEU A 27 -6.05 -6.78 -4.03
CA LEU A 27 -5.22 -7.99 -4.06
C LEU A 27 -4.25 -8.04 -2.87
N SER A 28 -3.55 -6.94 -2.59
CA SER A 28 -2.61 -6.84 -1.48
C SER A 28 -3.29 -7.00 -0.12
N MET A 29 -4.48 -6.43 0.05
CA MET A 29 -5.28 -6.54 1.28
C MET A 29 -5.74 -7.98 1.50
N LEU A 30 -6.30 -8.64 0.49
CA LEU A 30 -6.81 -10.01 0.63
C LEU A 30 -5.69 -11.01 0.91
N THR A 31 -4.56 -10.87 0.22
CA THR A 31 -3.36 -11.69 0.45
C THR A 31 -2.70 -11.37 1.80
N GLY A 32 -2.75 -10.11 2.26
CA GLY A 32 -2.32 -9.71 3.60
C GLY A 32 -3.19 -10.33 4.71
N ILE A 33 -4.51 -10.36 4.52
CA ILE A 33 -5.45 -11.06 5.42
C ILE A 33 -5.11 -12.55 5.48
N TYR A 34 -4.79 -13.18 4.35
CA TYR A 34 -4.32 -14.57 4.33
C TYR A 34 -3.09 -14.76 5.25
N PHE A 35 -2.08 -13.87 5.18
CA PHE A 35 -0.90 -13.95 6.03
C PHE A 35 -1.15 -13.63 7.51
N LEU A 36 -2.18 -12.83 7.84
CA LEU A 36 -2.57 -12.56 9.23
C LEU A 36 -3.10 -13.81 9.94
N TYR A 37 -3.81 -14.69 9.22
CA TYR A 37 -4.50 -15.85 9.80
C TYR A 37 -3.81 -17.19 9.55
N LEU A 38 -2.96 -17.27 8.53
CA LEU A 38 -2.23 -18.50 8.18
C LEU A 38 -0.74 -18.24 8.37
N PRO A 39 -0.22 -18.48 9.58
CA PRO A 39 1.15 -18.18 9.89
C PRO A 39 2.09 -19.11 9.13
N SER A 40 3.21 -18.56 8.65
CA SER A 40 4.41 -19.37 8.39
C SER A 40 4.99 -19.85 9.71
N GLY A 41 5.38 -21.13 9.80
CA GLY A 41 6.31 -21.54 10.86
C GLY A 41 7.67 -20.85 10.64
N GLY A 42 8.31 -20.20 11.61
CA GLY A 42 7.85 -19.82 12.94
C GLY A 42 8.85 -18.89 13.63
N LEU A 43 8.36 -17.97 14.46
CA LEU A 43 9.12 -17.44 15.60
C LEU A 43 9.09 -18.44 16.78
N ASP A 44 8.22 -19.48 16.73
CA ASP A 44 8.05 -20.51 17.76
C ASP A 44 8.30 -21.95 17.27
N GLY A 45 9.46 -22.23 16.65
CA GLY A 45 9.99 -23.60 16.54
C GLY A 45 9.06 -24.66 15.90
N GLY A 46 8.18 -24.28 14.98
CA GLY A 46 7.34 -25.23 14.24
C GLY A 46 6.15 -25.81 15.02
N ARG A 47 5.72 -25.20 16.13
CA ARG A 47 4.56 -25.66 16.92
C ARG A 47 3.19 -25.18 16.43
N ASN A 48 3.10 -24.68 15.20
CA ASN A 48 1.83 -24.26 14.61
C ASN A 48 1.13 -25.46 13.94
N THR A 49 -0.11 -25.75 14.33
CA THR A 49 -0.91 -26.87 13.81
C THR A 49 -1.38 -26.67 12.37
N ALA A 50 -1.27 -25.46 11.82
CA ALA A 50 -1.63 -25.12 10.43
C ALA A 50 -0.44 -25.13 9.45
N VAL A 51 0.74 -25.61 9.87
CA VAL A 51 1.90 -25.73 8.97
C VAL A 51 1.56 -26.71 7.84
N GLY A 52 1.51 -26.20 6.61
CA GLY A 52 1.16 -26.98 5.43
C GLY A 52 -0.30 -26.90 4.98
N THR A 53 -1.15 -26.09 5.63
CA THR A 53 -2.52 -25.83 5.15
C THR A 53 -2.48 -25.06 3.83
N VAL A 54 -2.94 -25.69 2.75
CA VAL A 54 -3.09 -25.07 1.43
C VAL A 54 -4.52 -24.54 1.30
N ILE A 55 -4.67 -23.22 1.18
CA ILE A 55 -5.96 -22.58 0.84
C ILE A 55 -5.82 -21.99 -0.56
N LEU A 56 -6.59 -22.50 -1.53
CA LEU A 56 -6.61 -22.16 -2.96
C LEU A 56 -5.27 -22.36 -3.71
N PHE A 57 -4.18 -21.80 -3.20
CA PHE A 57 -2.84 -21.87 -3.78
C PHE A 57 -1.78 -22.19 -2.73
N GLY A 58 -0.61 -22.60 -3.19
CA GLY A 58 0.57 -22.75 -2.33
C GLY A 58 1.05 -21.40 -1.80
N ARG A 59 1.79 -21.43 -0.69
CA ARG A 59 2.30 -20.23 -0.01
C ARG A 59 3.11 -19.31 -0.94
N GLU A 60 3.97 -19.89 -1.77
CA GLU A 60 4.77 -19.14 -2.76
C GLU A 60 3.88 -18.34 -3.72
N THR A 61 2.76 -18.91 -4.15
CA THR A 61 1.79 -18.20 -5.00
C THR A 61 1.16 -17.03 -4.25
N TRP A 62 0.78 -17.22 -2.98
CA TRP A 62 0.27 -16.14 -2.13
C TRP A 62 1.30 -15.02 -1.91
N GLU A 63 2.57 -15.37 -1.71
CA GLU A 63 3.68 -14.43 -1.56
C GLU A 63 3.87 -13.61 -2.84
N ASN A 64 3.88 -14.29 -4.00
CA ASN A 64 3.97 -13.64 -5.29
C ASN A 64 2.77 -12.71 -5.53
N LEU A 65 1.53 -13.16 -5.26
CA LEU A 65 0.34 -12.34 -5.43
C LEU A 65 0.37 -11.08 -4.55
N HIS A 66 0.83 -11.20 -3.30
CA HIS A 66 0.98 -10.07 -2.39
C HIS A 66 2.05 -9.10 -2.86
N ALA A 67 3.24 -9.61 -3.21
CA ALA A 67 4.35 -8.78 -3.65
C ALA A 67 4.03 -8.05 -4.95
N TRP A 68 3.55 -8.76 -5.97
CA TRP A 68 3.19 -8.15 -7.26
C TRP A 68 1.96 -7.25 -7.17
N GLY A 69 0.97 -7.60 -6.32
CA GLY A 69 -0.16 -6.73 -6.02
C GLY A 69 0.28 -5.42 -5.37
N GLY A 70 1.20 -5.49 -4.42
CA GLY A 70 1.76 -4.32 -3.72
C GLY A 70 2.58 -3.44 -4.66
N LEU A 71 3.47 -4.04 -5.46
CA LEU A 71 4.26 -3.32 -6.47
C LEU A 71 3.39 -2.65 -7.53
N LEU A 72 2.34 -3.33 -8.01
CA LEU A 72 1.37 -2.75 -8.93
C LEU A 72 0.68 -1.53 -8.30
N MET A 73 0.20 -1.66 -7.05
CA MET A 73 -0.46 -0.58 -6.32
C MET A 73 0.49 0.63 -6.15
N ILE A 74 1.73 0.41 -5.73
CA ILE A 74 2.74 1.47 -5.55
C ILE A 74 3.02 2.16 -6.88
N GLY A 75 3.28 1.40 -7.95
CA GLY A 75 3.53 1.95 -9.28
C GLY A 75 2.35 2.76 -9.81
N ALA A 76 1.13 2.24 -9.65
CA ALA A 76 -0.09 2.94 -10.06
C ALA A 76 -0.31 4.23 -9.26
N ILE A 77 -0.01 4.25 -7.96
CA ILE A 77 -0.11 5.47 -7.13
C ILE A 77 0.92 6.52 -7.57
N VAL A 78 2.15 6.13 -7.92
CA VAL A 78 3.14 7.07 -8.47
C VAL A 78 2.60 7.74 -9.74
N VAL A 79 2.06 6.95 -10.66
CA VAL A 79 1.44 7.47 -11.90
C VAL A 79 0.22 8.35 -11.59
N HIS A 80 -0.64 7.93 -10.67
CA HIS A 80 -1.79 8.70 -10.21
C HIS A 80 -1.37 10.08 -9.69
N LEU A 81 -0.36 10.15 -8.82
CA LEU A 81 0.16 11.41 -8.28
C LEU A 81 0.71 12.33 -9.37
N ILE A 82 1.42 11.78 -10.37
CA ILE A 82 1.95 12.54 -11.51
C ILE A 82 0.80 13.17 -12.31
N ILE A 83 -0.22 12.38 -12.66
CA ILE A 83 -1.39 12.85 -13.43
C ILE A 83 -2.17 13.92 -12.65
N HIS A 84 -2.31 13.74 -11.35
CA HIS A 84 -3.10 14.63 -10.49
C HIS A 84 -2.30 15.79 -9.88
N TRP A 85 -1.00 15.92 -10.17
CA TRP A 85 -0.11 16.89 -9.50
C TRP A 85 -0.61 18.34 -9.51
N ARG A 86 -1.14 18.80 -10.66
CA ARG A 86 -1.69 20.16 -10.76
C ARG A 86 -2.90 20.34 -9.84
N TRP A 87 -3.78 19.35 -9.77
CA TRP A 87 -4.95 19.38 -8.90
C TRP A 87 -4.52 19.38 -7.43
N ILE A 88 -3.56 18.51 -7.05
CA ILE A 88 -3.00 18.44 -5.70
C ILE A 88 -2.51 19.82 -5.27
N LYS A 89 -1.62 20.46 -6.05
CA LYS A 89 -1.08 21.79 -5.71
C LYS A 89 -2.18 22.84 -5.51
N MET A 90 -3.20 22.85 -6.38
CA MET A 90 -4.30 23.81 -6.27
C MET A 90 -5.19 23.53 -5.05
N THR A 91 -5.47 22.26 -4.75
CA THR A 91 -6.25 21.86 -3.59
C THR A 91 -5.50 22.17 -2.29
N THR A 92 -4.22 21.80 -2.19
CA THR A 92 -3.36 22.11 -1.03
C THR A 92 -3.29 23.62 -0.79
N LYS A 93 -3.10 24.44 -1.83
CA LYS A 93 -3.11 25.91 -1.71
C LYS A 93 -4.44 26.42 -1.16
N ARG A 94 -5.56 25.93 -1.68
CA ARG A 94 -6.91 26.34 -1.22
C ARG A 94 -7.17 25.94 0.22
N VAL A 95 -6.77 24.74 0.62
CA VAL A 95 -6.89 24.25 2.00
C VAL A 95 -6.04 25.13 2.91
N TRP A 96 -4.78 25.38 2.56
CA TRP A 96 -3.88 26.24 3.32
C TRP A 96 -4.46 27.65 3.54
N GLN A 97 -4.95 28.28 2.47
CA GLN A 97 -5.58 29.61 2.56
C GLN A 97 -6.81 29.64 3.48
N LYS A 98 -7.59 28.54 3.52
CA LYS A 98 -8.79 28.44 4.35
C LYS A 98 -8.52 28.02 5.80
N THR A 99 -7.38 27.40 6.09
CA THR A 99 -7.02 26.94 7.43
C THR A 99 -6.06 27.90 8.14
N CYS A 100 -5.24 28.65 7.41
CA CYS A 100 -4.23 29.56 7.97
C CYS A 100 -4.45 31.05 7.62
N GLY A 101 -5.52 31.39 6.90
CA GLY A 101 -5.87 32.78 6.55
C GLY A 101 -6.77 33.46 7.58
N GLU A 102 -7.00 34.77 7.40
CA GLU A 102 -7.76 35.65 8.32
C GLU A 102 -9.21 35.20 8.61
N ASN A 103 -9.78 34.33 7.78
CA ASN A 103 -11.12 33.76 7.96
C ASN A 103 -11.08 32.23 7.84
N CYS A 104 -10.79 31.55 8.95
CA CYS A 104 -10.86 30.09 9.06
C CYS A 104 -12.29 29.57 8.90
N ARG A 105 -12.72 29.38 7.66
CA ARG A 105 -14.05 28.85 7.30
C ARG A 105 -13.91 27.59 6.47
N ILE A 106 -13.59 26.49 7.14
CA ILE A 106 -13.76 25.15 6.58
C ILE A 106 -15.06 24.52 7.10
N SER A 107 -15.82 23.87 6.22
CA SER A 107 -17.02 23.14 6.64
C SER A 107 -16.61 21.88 7.41
N ARG A 108 -17.46 21.43 8.34
CA ARG A 108 -17.22 20.17 9.08
C ARG A 108 -17.02 18.98 8.14
N GLY A 109 -17.74 18.93 7.01
CA GLY A 109 -17.57 17.89 6.00
C GLY A 109 -16.21 17.94 5.31
N ALA A 110 -15.76 19.12 4.88
CA ALA A 110 -14.46 19.28 4.24
C ALA A 110 -13.31 18.93 5.20
N TRP A 111 -13.43 19.27 6.48
CA TRP A 111 -12.44 18.91 7.50
C TRP A 111 -12.34 17.39 7.69
N LYS A 112 -13.47 16.67 7.74
CA LYS A 112 -13.47 15.20 7.81
C LYS A 112 -12.76 14.57 6.62
N ASN A 113 -13.02 15.05 5.40
CA ASN A 113 -12.37 14.51 4.21
C ASN A 113 -10.86 14.71 4.27
N ILE A 114 -10.39 15.90 4.67
CA ILE A 114 -8.95 16.17 4.80
C ILE A 114 -8.29 15.23 5.81
N ILE A 115 -8.93 14.98 6.96
CA ILE A 115 -8.40 14.05 7.97
C ILE A 115 -8.32 12.63 7.41
N VAL A 116 -9.41 12.14 6.80
CA VAL A 116 -9.47 10.78 6.26
C VAL A 116 -8.44 10.60 5.15
N ASP A 117 -8.38 11.52 4.19
CA ASP A 117 -7.42 11.47 3.08
C ASP A 117 -5.98 11.55 3.59
N GLY A 118 -5.73 12.39 4.61
CA GLY A 118 -4.43 12.49 5.27
C GLY A 118 -4.01 11.19 5.96
N LEU A 119 -4.93 10.55 6.70
CA LEU A 119 -4.68 9.27 7.36
C LEU A 119 -4.42 8.15 6.35
N ILE A 120 -5.18 8.11 5.25
CA ILE A 120 -4.97 7.15 4.16
C ILE A 120 -3.59 7.36 3.56
N ALA A 121 -3.20 8.61 3.25
CA ALA A 121 -1.91 8.92 2.66
C ALA A 121 -0.74 8.52 3.57
N VAL A 122 -0.81 8.84 4.87
CA VAL A 122 0.24 8.47 5.84
C VAL A 122 0.32 6.97 6.02
N SER A 123 -0.82 6.29 6.20
CA SER A 123 -0.88 4.83 6.37
C SER A 123 -0.31 4.11 5.15
N PHE A 124 -0.66 4.60 3.95
CA PHE A 124 -0.14 4.07 2.70
C PHE A 124 1.37 4.27 2.60
N LEU A 125 1.90 5.46 2.91
CA LEU A 125 3.34 5.74 2.87
C LEU A 125 4.12 4.85 3.83
N VAL A 126 3.66 4.70 5.08
CA VAL A 126 4.28 3.80 6.06
C VAL A 126 4.29 2.36 5.53
N THR A 127 3.16 1.89 5.03
CA THR A 127 3.03 0.52 4.49
C THR A 127 3.91 0.30 3.26
N ALA A 128 3.93 1.25 2.33
CA ALA A 128 4.70 1.14 1.09
C ALA A 128 6.20 1.19 1.35
N VAL A 129 6.67 2.10 2.21
CA VAL A 129 8.09 2.20 2.57
C VAL A 129 8.55 0.93 3.29
N SER A 130 7.80 0.46 4.29
CA SER A 130 8.11 -0.78 4.99
C SER A 130 8.07 -2.00 4.04
N GLY A 131 7.08 -2.07 3.16
CA GLY A 131 6.96 -3.15 2.18
C GLY A 131 8.12 -3.18 1.17
N LEU A 132 8.53 -2.02 0.65
CA LEU A 132 9.70 -1.92 -0.23
C LEU A 132 10.99 -2.26 0.53
N TYR A 133 11.10 -1.85 1.79
CA TYR A 133 12.23 -2.25 2.63
C TYR A 133 12.32 -3.77 2.74
N PHE A 134 11.22 -4.44 3.10
CA PHE A 134 11.22 -5.89 3.23
C PHE A 134 11.47 -6.60 1.89
N TYR A 135 10.96 -6.05 0.79
CA TYR A 135 11.16 -6.62 -0.54
C TYR A 135 12.63 -6.58 -0.98
N PHE A 136 13.34 -5.48 -0.75
CA PHE A 136 14.72 -5.32 -1.23
C PHE A 136 15.80 -5.71 -0.23
N PHE A 137 15.55 -5.57 1.07
CA PHE A 137 16.59 -5.70 2.09
C PHE A 137 16.42 -6.92 2.98
N THR A 138 15.22 -7.50 3.11
CA THR A 138 15.00 -8.67 3.99
C THR A 138 14.58 -9.93 3.23
N SER A 139 14.58 -9.91 1.89
CA SER A 139 14.26 -11.04 1.00
C SER A 139 15.40 -12.07 0.94
N GLY A 140 15.75 -12.65 2.10
CA GLY A 140 16.72 -13.74 2.22
C GLY A 140 16.43 -14.73 3.35
N GLY A 141 15.28 -14.58 4.02
CA GLY A 141 14.95 -15.32 5.25
C GLY A 141 14.83 -16.84 5.10
N TYR A 142 14.70 -17.35 3.87
CA TYR A 142 14.70 -18.80 3.62
C TYR A 142 16.08 -19.46 3.77
N GLN A 143 17.17 -18.69 3.96
CA GLN A 143 18.53 -19.21 4.15
C GLN A 143 19.13 -18.94 5.54
N GLY A 144 18.30 -18.91 6.59
CA GLY A 144 18.76 -19.10 7.98
C GLY A 144 19.91 -18.20 8.43
N GLY A 145 19.85 -16.89 8.13
CA GLY A 145 20.77 -15.91 8.68
C GLY A 145 22.22 -16.01 8.21
N ARG A 146 22.54 -16.77 7.15
CA ARG A 146 23.92 -16.92 6.64
C ARG A 146 24.38 -15.83 5.67
N ASN A 147 23.55 -14.84 5.38
CA ASN A 147 23.97 -13.68 4.59
C ASN A 147 24.44 -12.56 5.54
N PRO A 148 25.74 -12.15 5.52
CA PRO A 148 26.26 -11.08 6.37
C PRO A 148 25.55 -9.73 6.16
N ASN A 149 24.89 -9.55 5.01
CA ASN A 149 24.15 -8.34 4.62
C ASN A 149 22.62 -8.55 4.66
N TRP A 150 22.12 -9.60 5.34
CA TRP A 150 20.72 -10.00 5.32
C TRP A 150 19.75 -8.97 5.92
N ASP A 151 20.25 -8.06 6.75
CA ASP A 151 19.51 -6.90 7.22
C ASP A 151 20.52 -5.81 7.56
N PRO A 152 20.58 -4.70 6.79
CA PRO A 152 21.56 -3.64 7.00
C PRO A 152 21.23 -2.72 8.19
N ASP A 153 20.20 -3.02 8.98
CA ASP A 153 19.74 -2.24 10.13
C ASP A 153 19.44 -0.75 9.80
N LEU A 154 19.00 -0.46 8.57
CA LEU A 154 18.81 0.91 8.07
C LEU A 154 17.54 1.58 8.63
N LEU A 155 16.44 0.84 8.72
CA LEU A 155 15.15 1.36 9.20
C LEU A 155 14.73 0.80 10.55
N PHE A 156 15.17 -0.41 10.89
CA PHE A 156 14.88 -1.06 12.16
C PHE A 156 16.15 -1.75 12.67
N SER A 157 16.42 -1.65 13.97
CA SER A 157 17.49 -2.42 14.61
C SER A 157 16.95 -3.75 15.11
N ARG A 158 17.71 -4.85 14.93
CA ARG A 158 17.34 -6.22 15.39
C ARG A 158 16.70 -6.35 16.79
N PRO A 159 17.12 -5.62 17.84
CA PRO A 159 16.54 -5.78 19.18
C PRO A 159 15.04 -5.47 19.28
N ILE A 160 14.45 -4.78 18.29
CA ILE A 160 13.02 -4.44 18.28
C ILE A 160 12.15 -5.66 17.90
N TRP A 161 12.70 -6.64 17.18
CA TRP A 161 11.96 -7.79 16.64
C TRP A 161 12.27 -9.11 17.33
N ASP A 162 13.35 -9.17 18.11
CA ASP A 162 13.80 -10.36 18.86
C ASP A 162 13.25 -10.42 20.32
N LEU A 163 12.32 -9.52 20.68
CA LEU A 163 11.57 -9.52 21.95
C LEU A 163 10.21 -10.19 21.77
#